data_AF-A0A840V2S6-F1
#
_entry.id   AF-A0A840V2S6-F1
#
_cell.length_a   1.000
_cell.length_b   1.000
_cell.length_c   1.000
_cell.angle_alpha   90.00
_cell.angle_beta   90.00
_cell.angle_gamma   90.00
#
_symmetry.space_group_name_H-M   'P 1'
#
loop_
_entity.id
_entity.type
_entity.pdbx_description
1 polymer ?
#
loop_
_entity_poly.entity_id
_entity_poly.type
_entity_poly.pdbx_seq_one_letter_code
_entity_poly.pdbx_strand_id
1 'polypeptide(L)'
;MNEPVEIQSRDYWFKVIEMLQQNWALFDPEPEGVVVYFFGDTGGVFDQLRFPSPEEATLALQRNGFRRYADDASASAFLRCPEPPFVRRDHPNGPIYSSGRFWRNE
;
A
#
# COMPACT_ATOMS: atom_id res chain seq x y z
N MET A 1 -11.15 -4.07 -17.99
CA MET A 1 -9.87 -4.72 -18.33
C MET A 1 -8.95 -4.48 -17.14
N ASN A 2 -8.34 -5.52 -16.60
CA ASN A 2 -7.42 -5.38 -15.46
C ASN A 2 -6.05 -4.98 -16.02
N GLU A 3 -5.69 -3.70 -15.88
CA GLU A 3 -4.40 -3.17 -16.32
C GLU A 3 -3.29 -3.68 -15.38
N PRO A 4 -2.22 -4.31 -15.88
CA PRO A 4 -1.12 -4.74 -15.02
C PRO A 4 -0.41 -3.52 -14.42
N VAL A 5 -0.06 -3.62 -13.14
CA VAL A 5 0.74 -2.62 -12.43
C VAL A 5 2.07 -3.26 -12.08
N GLU A 6 3.15 -2.72 -12.63
CA GLU A 6 4.50 -3.18 -12.29
C GLU A 6 4.96 -2.46 -11.02
N ILE A 7 5.18 -3.23 -9.95
CA ILE A 7 5.75 -2.76 -8.70
C ILE A 7 7.07 -3.51 -8.49
N GLN A 8 8.17 -2.79 -8.34
CA GLN A 8 9.53 -3.33 -8.22
C GLN A 8 9.84 -3.72 -6.77
N SER A 9 9.43 -2.90 -5.80
CA SER A 9 9.71 -3.10 -4.39
C SER A 9 9.07 -4.38 -3.85
N ARG A 10 9.75 -4.99 -2.88
CA ARG A 10 9.28 -6.15 -2.11
C ARG A 10 9.33 -5.88 -0.61
N ASP A 11 9.46 -4.61 -0.23
CA ASP A 11 9.46 -4.17 1.16
C ASP A 11 8.04 -3.81 1.59
N TYR A 12 7.27 -4.83 1.96
CA TYR A 12 5.84 -4.70 2.21
C TYR A 12 5.55 -3.88 3.46
N TRP A 13 4.55 -3.02 3.33
CA TRP A 13 3.85 -2.36 4.41
C TRP A 13 2.45 -2.92 4.50
N PHE A 14 1.90 -3.04 5.70
CA PHE A 14 0.56 -3.56 5.88
C PHE A 14 -0.20 -2.81 6.96
N LYS A 15 -1.51 -2.78 6.80
CA LYS A 15 -2.47 -2.29 7.78
C LYS A 15 -3.62 -3.28 7.85
N VAL A 16 -3.89 -3.79 9.05
CA VAL A 16 -5.10 -4.58 9.30
C VAL A 16 -6.29 -3.63 9.32
N ILE A 17 -7.28 -3.90 8.48
CA ILE A 17 -8.56 -3.19 8.44
C ILE A 17 -9.65 -4.05 9.08
N GLU A 18 -10.90 -3.59 9.03
CA GLU A 18 -12.03 -4.33 9.60
C GLU A 18 -12.16 -5.73 8.98
N MET A 19 -12.75 -6.66 9.76
CA MET A 19 -12.96 -8.06 9.35
C MET A 19 -11.70 -8.84 8.99
N LEU A 20 -10.54 -8.50 9.57
CA LEU A 20 -9.27 -9.20 9.35
C LEU A 20 -8.78 -9.17 7.89
N GLN A 21 -9.21 -8.20 7.10
CA GLN A 21 -8.60 -7.94 5.80
C GLN A 21 -7.33 -7.10 5.97
N GLN A 22 -6.41 -7.16 5.02
CA GLN A 22 -5.20 -6.34 5.01
C GLN A 22 -5.16 -5.44 3.79
N ASN A 23 -4.83 -4.18 4.06
CA ASN A 23 -4.34 -3.28 3.02
C ASN A 23 -2.83 -3.32 3.03
N TRP A 24 -2.26 -3.63 1.89
CA TRP A 24 -0.85 -3.69 1.64
C TRP A 24 -0.39 -2.43 0.93
N ALA A 25 0.87 -2.08 1.14
CA ALA A 25 1.52 -1.01 0.45
C ALA A 25 2.95 -1.40 0.07
N LEU A 26 3.34 -0.98 -1.13
CA LEU A 26 4.70 -1.05 -1.64
C LEU A 26 4.97 0.30 -2.29
N PHE A 27 6.21 0.77 -2.22
CA PHE A 27 6.57 2.00 -2.90
C PHE A 27 7.85 1.86 -3.69
N ASP A 28 7.83 2.50 -4.85
CA ASP A 28 8.92 2.53 -5.82
C ASP A 28 9.41 3.96 -6.02
N PRO A 29 10.70 4.14 -6.37
CA PRO A 29 11.23 5.44 -6.76
C PRO A 29 10.59 5.91 -8.08
N GLU A 30 10.23 7.19 -8.12
CA GLU A 30 9.83 7.92 -9.33
C GLU A 30 10.78 9.13 -9.53
N PRO A 31 10.90 9.71 -10.75
CA PRO A 31 11.81 10.84 -11.00
C PRO A 31 11.62 12.05 -10.06
N GLU A 32 10.39 12.26 -9.58
CA GLU A 32 10.00 13.40 -8.72
C GLU A 32 9.76 12.98 -7.25
N GLY A 33 10.21 11.79 -6.85
CA GLY A 33 10.09 11.31 -5.47
C GLY A 33 9.81 9.81 -5.41
N VAL A 34 8.69 9.44 -4.79
CA VAL A 34 8.24 8.05 -4.69
C VAL A 34 6.74 7.93 -4.90
N VAL A 35 6.33 6.79 -5.46
CA VAL A 35 4.93 6.39 -5.54
C VAL A 35 4.68 5.23 -4.60
N VAL A 36 3.66 5.37 -3.76
CA VAL A 36 3.14 4.32 -2.89
C VAL A 36 1.90 3.73 -3.55
N TYR A 37 1.93 2.44 -3.84
CA TYR A 37 0.79 1.68 -4.34
C TYR A 37 0.10 0.99 -3.18
N PHE A 38 -1.23 1.04 -3.16
CA PHE A 38 -2.05 0.37 -2.17
C PHE A 38 -2.88 -0.73 -2.81
N PHE A 39 -2.84 -1.92 -2.24
CA PHE A 39 -3.49 -3.10 -2.79
C PHE A 39 -4.03 -4.01 -1.69
N GLY A 40 -5.04 -4.81 -2.05
CA GLY A 40 -5.62 -5.79 -1.14
C GLY A 40 -4.88 -7.12 -1.17
N ASP A 41 -5.33 -8.06 -0.33
CA ASP A 41 -4.79 -9.42 -0.21
C ASP A 41 -4.71 -10.20 -1.54
N THR A 42 -5.54 -9.83 -2.53
CA THR A 42 -5.55 -10.47 -3.85
C THR A 42 -4.67 -9.77 -4.90
N GLY A 43 -3.79 -8.85 -4.49
CA GLY A 43 -2.91 -8.10 -5.41
C GLY A 43 -3.62 -7.05 -6.27
N GLY A 44 -4.88 -6.72 -5.96
CA GLY A 44 -5.64 -5.67 -6.65
C GLY A 44 -5.24 -4.29 -6.15
N VAL A 45 -4.56 -3.51 -6.98
CA VAL A 45 -4.15 -2.13 -6.71
C VAL A 45 -5.36 -1.22 -6.82
N PHE A 46 -5.79 -0.67 -5.68
CA PHE A 46 -7.00 0.14 -5.59
C PHE A 46 -6.70 1.63 -5.43
N ASP A 47 -5.46 2.01 -5.10
CA ASP A 47 -5.07 3.41 -4.96
C ASP A 47 -3.55 3.60 -5.08
N GLN A 48 -3.13 4.84 -5.26
CA GLN A 48 -1.73 5.25 -5.21
C GLN A 48 -1.59 6.68 -4.66
N LEU A 49 -0.48 6.94 -3.98
CA LEU A 49 -0.10 8.27 -3.50
C LEU A 49 1.34 8.59 -3.90
N ARG A 50 1.64 9.85 -4.15
CA ARG A 50 3.00 10.32 -4.45
C ARG A 50 3.53 11.16 -3.30
N PHE A 51 4.80 10.97 -2.99
CA PHE A 51 5.51 11.72 -1.97
C PHE A 51 6.84 12.25 -2.51
N PRO A 52 7.30 13.43 -2.03
CA PRO A 52 8.59 14.00 -2.41
C PRO A 52 9.80 13.11 -2.08
N SER A 53 9.71 12.28 -1.03
CA SER A 53 10.80 11.40 -0.63
C SER A 53 10.33 10.08 0.00
N PRO A 54 11.21 9.04 0.03
CA PRO A 54 10.94 7.80 0.76
C PRO A 54 10.67 8.01 2.26
N GLU A 55 11.34 8.98 2.88
CA GLU A 55 11.16 9.33 4.29
C GLU A 55 9.75 9.88 4.55
N GLU A 56 9.29 10.80 3.69
CA GLU A 56 7.93 11.35 3.78
C GLU A 56 6.87 10.26 3.57
N ALA A 57 7.04 9.38 2.58
CA ALA A 57 6.15 8.24 2.36
C ALA A 57 6.10 7.31 3.58
N THR A 58 7.26 7.02 4.17
CA THR A 58 7.39 6.17 5.35
C THR A 58 6.67 6.77 6.56
N LEU A 59 6.92 8.05 6.86
CA LEU A 59 6.25 8.76 7.95
C LEU A 59 4.74 8.82 7.73
N ALA A 60 4.31 9.08 6.50
CA ALA A 60 2.89 9.15 6.17
C ALA A 60 2.20 7.78 6.28
N LEU A 61 2.85 6.69 5.88
CA LEU A 61 2.38 5.32 6.07
C LEU A 61 2.22 4.99 7.57
N GLN A 62 3.25 5.24 8.38
CA GLN A 62 3.22 5.01 9.83
C GLN A 62 2.10 5.80 10.50
N ARG A 63 1.97 7.11 10.19
CA ARG A 63 0.89 7.96 10.71
C ARG A 63 -0.50 7.42 10.37
N ASN A 64 -0.65 6.78 9.22
CA ASN A 64 -1.91 6.19 8.76
C ASN A 64 -2.11 4.74 9.22
N GLY A 65 -1.24 4.23 10.10
CA GLY A 65 -1.37 2.92 10.75
C GLY A 65 -0.81 1.75 9.94
N PHE A 66 -0.04 2.03 8.89
CA PHE A 66 0.74 1.00 8.21
C PHE A 66 2.00 0.70 9.00
N ARG A 67 2.38 -0.57 9.02
CA ARG A 67 3.61 -1.04 9.64
C ARG A 67 4.41 -1.83 8.61
N ARG A 68 5.73 -1.74 8.69
CA ARG A 68 6.62 -2.50 7.83
C ARG A 68 6.51 -3.98 8.21
N TYR A 69 6.25 -4.82 7.22
CA TYR A 69 6.04 -6.25 7.42
C TYR A 69 7.30 -6.95 7.94
N ALA A 70 8.47 -6.57 7.43
CA ALA A 70 9.76 -7.12 7.86
C ALA A 70 10.07 -6.89 9.35
N ASP A 71 9.50 -5.83 9.94
CA ASP A 71 9.74 -5.45 11.34
C ASP A 71 8.72 -6.11 12.29
N ASP A 72 7.66 -6.77 11.78
CA ASP A 72 6.63 -7.42 12.59
C ASP A 72 6.74 -8.96 12.49
N ALA A 73 7.55 -9.53 13.38
CA ALA A 73 7.74 -10.99 13.49
C ALA A 73 6.45 -11.75 13.83
N SER A 74 5.45 -11.08 14.44
CA SER A 74 4.16 -11.70 14.73
C SER A 74 3.29 -11.75 13.48
N ALA A 75 3.34 -10.71 12.64
CA ALA A 75 2.63 -10.66 11.38
C ALA A 75 3.12 -11.72 10.40
N SER A 76 4.44 -11.95 10.31
CA SER A 76 5.01 -12.93 9.38
C SER A 76 4.65 -14.39 9.69
N ALA A 77 4.22 -14.68 10.92
CA ALA A 77 3.72 -16.00 11.31
C ALA A 77 2.34 -16.32 10.72
N PHE A 78 1.49 -15.32 10.49
CA PHE A 78 0.08 -15.51 10.12
C PHE A 78 -0.31 -14.89 8.77
N LEU A 79 0.39 -13.85 8.33
CA LEU A 79 0.14 -13.18 7.07
C LEU A 79 1.06 -13.72 5.97
N ARG A 80 0.58 -13.57 4.74
CA ARG A 80 1.35 -13.86 3.52
C ARG A 80 1.25 -12.65 2.63
N CYS A 81 2.41 -12.12 2.24
CA CYS A 81 2.45 -11.00 1.31
C CYS A 81 1.81 -11.41 -0.02
N PRO A 82 0.99 -10.55 -0.65
CA PRO A 82 0.46 -10.81 -1.97
C PRO A 82 1.60 -10.86 -2.99
N GLU A 83 1.62 -11.89 -3.82
CA GLU A 83 2.61 -12.01 -4.90
C GLU A 83 2.07 -11.40 -6.20
N PRO A 84 2.95 -10.90 -7.09
CA PRO A 84 2.55 -10.47 -8.43
C PRO A 84 1.90 -11.62 -9.24
N PRO A 85 1.05 -11.32 -10.25
CA PRO A 85 0.87 -10.01 -10.86
C PRO A 85 -0.04 -9.07 -10.06
N PHE A 86 0.39 -7.82 -9.91
CA PHE A 86 -0.48 -6.77 -9.42
C PHE A 86 -1.31 -6.21 -10.57
N VAL A 87 -2.58 -5.96 -10.30
CA VAL A 87 -3.51 -5.45 -11.32
C VAL A 87 -4.31 -4.31 -10.78
N ARG A 88 -4.53 -3.29 -11.60
CA ARG A 88 -5.41 -2.18 -11.27
C ARG A 88 -6.82 -2.70 -11.07
N ARG A 89 -7.41 -2.33 -9.94
CA ARG A 89 -8.77 -2.72 -9.57
C ARG A 89 -9.47 -1.53 -8.95
N ASP A 90 -10.42 -0.98 -9.68
CA ASP A 90 -11.26 0.09 -9.15
C ASP A 90 -12.02 -0.41 -7.93
N HIS A 91 -11.95 0.36 -6.85
CA HIS A 91 -12.72 0.08 -5.65
C HIS A 91 -14.11 0.71 -5.80
N PRO A 92 -15.21 0.03 -5.41
CA PRO A 92 -16.58 0.57 -5.55
C PRO A 92 -16.80 1.91 -4.82
N ASN A 93 -15.96 2.22 -3.84
CA ASN A 93 -15.98 3.48 -3.09
C ASN A 93 -15.05 4.57 -3.67
N GLY A 94 -14.48 4.35 -4.85
CA GLY A 94 -13.46 5.22 -5.43
C GLY A 94 -12.11 5.13 -4.69
N PRO A 95 -11.20 6.10 -4.89
CA PRO A 95 -9.90 6.11 -4.23
C PRO A 95 -10.04 6.19 -2.70
N ILE A 96 -9.42 5.26 -2.00
CA ILE A 96 -9.57 5.12 -0.54
C ILE A 96 -8.70 6.11 0.21
N TYR A 97 -7.44 6.27 -0.18
CA TYR A 97 -6.47 7.12 0.49
C TYR A 97 -6.26 8.45 -0.25
N SER A 98 -6.16 8.43 -1.58
CA SER A 98 -5.96 9.66 -2.37
C SER A 98 -7.17 10.59 -2.40
N SER A 99 -8.35 10.11 -1.99
CA SER A 99 -9.51 10.98 -1.71
C SER A 99 -9.34 11.86 -0.46
N GLY A 100 -8.36 11.56 0.41
CA GLY A 100 -8.17 12.24 1.69
C GLY A 100 -9.17 11.84 2.78
N ARG A 101 -10.20 11.04 2.46
CA ARG A 101 -11.23 10.63 3.44
C ARG A 101 -10.68 9.69 4.51
N PHE A 102 -9.76 8.80 4.13
CA PHE A 102 -9.16 7.80 5.02
C PHE A 102 -7.65 7.97 5.16
N TRP A 103 -7.12 9.14 4.80
CA TRP A 103 -5.70 9.48 4.87
C TRP A 103 -5.50 10.80 5.62
N ARG A 104 -4.68 10.78 6.67
CA ARG A 104 -4.33 11.97 7.45
C ARG A 104 -3.11 12.63 6.81
N ASN A 105 -3.24 13.92 6.50
CA ASN A 105 -2.20 14.75 5.90
C ASN A 105 -1.32 15.47 6.93
N GLU A 106 -1.81 15.70 8.16
CA GLU A 106 -1.10 16.35 9.27
C GLU A 106 -1.35 15.59 10.58
#